data_AF-A0A973D6L7-F1
#
_entry.id   AF-A0A973D6L7-F1
#
_cell.length_a   1.000
_cell.length_b   1.000
_cell.length_c   1.000
_cell.angle_alpha   90.00
_cell.angle_beta   90.00
_cell.angle_gamma   90.00
#
_symmetry.space_group_name_H-M   'P 1'
#
loop_
_entity.id
_entity.type
_entity.pdbx_description
1 polymer ?
#
loop_
_entity_poly.entity_id
_entity_poly.type
_entity_poly.pdbx_seq_one_letter_code
_entity_poly.pdbx_strand_id
1 'polypeptide(L)'
;QSVPLLSPHVYRRARLVNSGNAPLLAGVVRCFRDGAYVGDGRIQRVAAGQQFSQHFGSEGRIVVHKEEIEDQSRKAGTFTKKVKLVKAFRITVKSVIDEEVPLELIDRIPVSSVDEVEVVLGDETAPDPSVDEDGIVRWTMSLQKDQAQVFVLQWIATAPRGDDAILERIR
;
A
#
# COMPACT_ATOMS: atom_id res chain seq x y z
N GLN A 1 -7.84 -4.68 3.03
CA GLN A 1 -6.51 -4.28 2.54
C GLN A 1 -6.71 -3.49 1.26
N SER A 2 -5.97 -2.40 1.08
CA SER A 2 -5.95 -1.61 -0.15
C SER A 2 -4.52 -1.36 -0.63
N VAL A 3 -4.32 -1.34 -1.95
CA VAL A 3 -3.05 -0.99 -2.59
C VAL A 3 -3.31 0.07 -3.68
N PRO A 4 -3.49 1.35 -3.33
CA PRO A 4 -4.04 2.37 -4.24
C PRO A 4 -3.23 2.55 -5.52
N LEU A 5 -1.93 2.33 -5.46
CA LEU A 5 -1.05 2.40 -6.62
C LEU A 5 -1.35 1.34 -7.68
N LEU A 6 -1.84 0.17 -7.27
CA LEU A 6 -2.20 -0.92 -8.19
C LEU A 6 -3.69 -0.91 -8.53
N SER A 7 -4.54 -0.56 -7.56
CA SER A 7 -5.98 -0.53 -7.72
C SER A 7 -6.63 0.36 -6.67
N PRO A 8 -7.66 1.16 -7.03
CA PRO A 8 -8.46 1.90 -6.05
C PRO A 8 -9.38 0.98 -5.23
N HIS A 9 -9.43 -0.33 -5.52
CA HIS A 9 -10.30 -1.26 -4.83
C HIS A 9 -9.74 -1.75 -3.51
N VAL A 10 -10.63 -1.87 -2.53
CA VAL A 10 -10.36 -2.52 -1.25
C VAL A 10 -10.74 -3.99 -1.36
N TYR A 11 -9.88 -4.86 -0.86
CA TYR A 11 -10.10 -6.31 -0.82
C TYR A 11 -10.23 -6.80 0.61
N ARG A 12 -11.21 -7.68 0.84
CA ARG A 12 -11.38 -8.37 2.13
C ARG A 12 -10.39 -9.51 2.22
N ARG A 13 -9.53 -9.49 3.23
CA ARG A 13 -8.54 -10.53 3.51
C ARG A 13 -8.81 -11.09 4.89
N ALA A 14 -8.89 -12.40 5.01
CA ALA A 14 -9.00 -13.09 6.29
C ALA A 14 -7.71 -13.84 6.59
N ARG A 15 -7.32 -13.85 7.86
CA ARG A 15 -6.30 -14.74 8.41
C ARG A 15 -7.03 -15.95 9.00
N LEU A 16 -6.71 -17.12 8.50
CA LEU A 16 -7.37 -18.39 8.80
C LEU A 16 -6.35 -19.35 9.41
N VAL A 17 -6.83 -20.34 10.14
CA VAL A 17 -6.03 -21.47 10.64
C VAL A 17 -6.57 -22.74 10.01
N ASN A 18 -5.70 -23.61 9.53
CA ASN A 18 -6.12 -24.97 9.17
C ASN A 18 -6.43 -25.75 10.46
N SER A 19 -7.70 -25.76 10.87
CA SER A 19 -8.19 -26.47 12.05
C SER A 19 -8.39 -27.97 11.83
N GLY A 20 -8.17 -28.46 10.61
CA GLY A 20 -8.21 -29.88 10.31
C GLY A 20 -7.05 -30.65 10.94
N ASN A 21 -7.19 -31.97 11.00
CA ASN A 21 -6.14 -32.89 11.46
C ASN A 21 -5.12 -33.26 10.37
N ALA A 22 -5.28 -32.72 9.15
CA ALA A 22 -4.48 -33.02 7.98
C ALA A 22 -4.08 -31.73 7.24
N PRO A 23 -2.98 -31.75 6.47
CA PRO A 23 -2.57 -30.60 5.69
C PRO A 23 -3.56 -30.31 4.55
N LEU A 24 -3.89 -29.03 4.35
CA LEU A 24 -4.50 -28.58 3.11
C LEU A 24 -3.46 -28.64 1.99
N LEU A 25 -3.85 -29.20 0.86
CA LEU A 25 -2.98 -29.26 -0.31
C LEU A 25 -3.01 -27.95 -1.08
N ALA A 26 -1.90 -27.62 -1.74
CA ALA A 26 -1.82 -26.46 -2.60
C ALA A 26 -2.82 -26.61 -3.75
N GLY A 27 -3.60 -25.57 -4.03
CA GLY A 27 -4.67 -25.66 -5.02
C GLY A 27 -5.54 -24.43 -5.08
N VAL A 28 -6.49 -24.48 -6.02
CA VAL A 28 -7.53 -23.46 -6.17
C VAL A 28 -8.62 -23.70 -5.13
N VAL A 29 -9.09 -22.64 -4.50
CA VAL A 29 -10.21 -22.66 -3.54
C VAL A 29 -11.29 -21.72 -4.02
N ARG A 30 -12.56 -22.12 -3.89
CA ARG A 30 -13.68 -21.22 -4.16
C ARG A 30 -14.02 -20.44 -2.91
N CYS A 31 -14.06 -19.12 -3.01
CA CYS A 31 -14.37 -18.26 -1.89
C CYS A 31 -15.85 -17.86 -1.92
N PHE A 32 -16.51 -17.97 -0.78
CA PHE A 32 -17.91 -17.59 -0.60
C PHE A 32 -18.03 -16.58 0.54
N ARG A 33 -18.96 -15.64 0.41
CA ARG A 33 -19.31 -14.64 1.43
C ARG A 33 -20.83 -14.50 1.44
N ASP A 34 -21.44 -14.64 2.61
CA ASP A 34 -22.90 -14.58 2.80
C ASP A 34 -23.67 -15.50 1.83
N GLY A 35 -23.11 -16.69 1.57
CA GLY A 35 -23.67 -17.68 0.64
C GLY A 35 -23.40 -17.39 -0.85
N ALA A 36 -22.88 -16.22 -1.21
CA ALA A 36 -22.56 -15.85 -2.58
C ALA A 36 -21.10 -16.17 -2.94
N TYR A 37 -20.87 -16.61 -4.18
CA TYR A 37 -19.52 -16.81 -4.72
C TYR A 37 -18.85 -15.45 -4.99
N VAL A 38 -17.64 -15.26 -4.45
CA VAL A 38 -16.90 -13.98 -4.54
C VAL A 38 -15.58 -14.09 -5.31
N GLY A 39 -15.27 -15.28 -5.85
CA GLY A 39 -14.09 -15.51 -6.67
C GLY A 39 -13.28 -16.73 -6.24
N ASP A 40 -12.28 -17.04 -7.06
CA ASP A 40 -11.32 -18.10 -6.79
C ASP A 40 -10.09 -17.54 -6.06
N GLY A 41 -9.60 -18.32 -5.12
CA GLY A 41 -8.33 -18.12 -4.43
C GLY A 41 -7.34 -19.23 -4.76
N ARG A 42 -6.08 -19.04 -4.35
CA ARG A 42 -5.10 -20.12 -4.34
C ARG A 42 -4.48 -20.19 -2.96
N ILE A 43 -4.40 -21.40 -2.42
CA ILE A 43 -3.64 -21.69 -1.21
C ILE A 43 -2.38 -22.48 -1.56
N GLN A 44 -1.35 -22.27 -0.75
CA GLN A 44 -0.19 -23.16 -0.72
C GLN A 44 -0.50 -24.37 0.15
N ARG A 45 0.44 -25.31 0.30
CA ARG A 45 0.29 -26.36 1.30
C ARG A 45 0.23 -25.72 2.69
N VAL A 46 -0.83 -25.98 3.45
CA VAL A 46 -1.02 -25.46 4.81
C VAL A 46 -1.08 -26.63 5.78
N ALA A 47 -0.07 -26.77 6.65
CA ALA A 47 -0.05 -27.82 7.67
C ALA A 47 -1.22 -27.69 8.67
N ALA A 48 -1.55 -28.77 9.38
CA ALA A 48 -2.51 -28.71 10.47
C ALA A 48 -2.03 -27.68 11.52
N GLY A 49 -2.92 -26.80 11.97
CA GLY A 49 -2.62 -25.70 12.89
C GLY A 49 -1.88 -24.50 12.26
N GLN A 50 -1.46 -24.57 11.00
CA GLN A 50 -0.77 -23.45 10.35
C GLN A 50 -1.75 -22.34 9.96
N GLN A 51 -1.33 -21.09 10.15
CA GLN A 51 -2.04 -19.91 9.68
C GLN A 51 -1.81 -19.67 8.19
N PHE A 52 -2.84 -19.19 7.50
CA PHE A 52 -2.76 -18.74 6.12
C PHE A 52 -3.69 -17.56 5.89
N SER A 53 -3.47 -16.81 4.82
CA SER A 53 -4.36 -15.70 4.42
C SER A 53 -5.11 -16.05 3.15
N GLN A 54 -6.37 -15.63 3.06
CA GLN A 54 -7.19 -15.78 1.86
C GLN A 54 -8.01 -14.51 1.63
N HIS A 55 -8.17 -14.15 0.35
CA HIS A 55 -8.98 -13.02 -0.08
C HIS A 55 -10.40 -13.48 -0.43
N PHE A 56 -11.39 -12.64 -0.10
CA PHE A 56 -12.82 -12.90 -0.27
C PHE A 56 -13.49 -11.80 -1.11
N GLY A 57 -12.82 -11.43 -2.20
CA GLY A 57 -13.29 -10.43 -3.15
C GLY A 57 -13.14 -8.98 -2.68
N SER A 58 -13.67 -8.08 -3.49
CA SER A 58 -13.67 -6.64 -3.22
C SER A 58 -14.70 -6.28 -2.12
N GLU A 59 -14.44 -5.16 -1.47
CA GLU A 59 -15.30 -4.51 -0.49
C GLU A 59 -15.64 -3.11 -1.00
N GLY A 60 -16.76 -2.99 -1.72
CA GLY A 60 -17.17 -1.71 -2.33
C GLY A 60 -17.68 -0.67 -1.33
N ARG A 61 -17.92 -1.04 -0.07
CA ARG A 61 -18.34 -0.12 0.99
C ARG A 61 -17.19 0.67 1.61
N ILE A 62 -15.95 0.39 1.21
CA ILE A 62 -14.79 1.22 1.54
C ILE A 62 -14.27 1.80 0.22
N VAL A 63 -14.31 3.12 0.10
CA VAL A 63 -13.86 3.86 -1.07
C VAL A 63 -12.48 4.43 -0.80
N VAL A 64 -11.56 4.21 -1.72
CA VAL A 64 -10.20 4.75 -1.66
C VAL A 64 -9.96 5.62 -2.89
N HIS A 65 -9.51 6.85 -2.65
CA HIS A 65 -9.15 7.80 -3.69
C HIS A 65 -7.71 8.24 -3.46
N LYS A 66 -6.85 8.10 -4.47
CA LYS A 66 -5.47 8.60 -4.45
C LYS A 66 -5.34 9.68 -5.52
N GLU A 67 -4.81 10.83 -5.11
CA GLU A 67 -4.49 11.95 -5.99
C GLU A 67 -3.07 12.43 -5.73
N GLU A 68 -2.38 12.87 -6.77
CA GLU A 68 -1.10 13.55 -6.64
C GLU A 68 -1.36 15.02 -6.27
N ILE A 69 -0.74 15.48 -5.19
CA ILE A 69 -0.96 16.84 -4.65
C ILE A 69 0.27 17.73 -4.76
N GLU A 70 1.44 17.15 -4.98
CA GLU A 70 2.67 17.89 -5.26
C GLU A 70 3.56 17.09 -6.20
N ASP A 71 3.95 17.75 -7.29
CA ASP A 71 5.00 17.30 -8.20
C ASP A 71 5.99 18.44 -8.39
N GLN A 72 6.87 18.62 -7.41
CA GLN A 72 7.89 19.66 -7.45
C GLN A 72 9.23 19.01 -7.79
N SER A 73 9.57 19.00 -9.08
CA SER A 73 10.96 18.91 -9.52
C SER A 73 11.66 20.24 -9.18
N ARG A 74 12.05 20.45 -7.93
CA ARG A 74 12.85 21.65 -7.59
C ARG A 74 14.24 21.47 -8.19
N LYS A 75 14.45 22.08 -9.35
CA LYS A 75 15.79 22.33 -9.89
C LYS A 75 16.58 23.09 -8.83
N ALA A 76 17.76 22.55 -8.53
CA ALA A 76 18.69 23.01 -7.52
C ALA A 76 18.71 24.55 -7.40
N GLY A 77 18.56 25.08 -6.20
CA GLY A 77 18.93 26.47 -5.92
C GLY A 77 20.37 26.70 -6.42
N THR A 78 20.64 27.88 -6.96
CA THR A 78 21.84 28.26 -7.74
C THR A 78 23.20 27.90 -7.10
N PHE A 79 23.23 27.54 -5.81
CA PHE A 79 24.42 27.17 -5.03
C PHE A 79 24.52 25.68 -4.62
N THR A 80 23.55 24.82 -4.96
CA THR A 80 23.50 23.43 -4.49
C THR A 80 24.01 22.45 -5.56
N LYS A 81 24.91 21.53 -5.18
CA LYS A 81 25.46 20.46 -6.06
C LYS A 81 24.50 19.26 -6.25
N LYS A 82 23.29 19.32 -5.69
CA LYS A 82 22.30 18.21 -5.71
C LYS A 82 20.98 18.69 -6.29
N VAL A 83 20.25 17.79 -6.94
CA VAL A 83 18.90 18.00 -7.49
C VAL A 83 17.92 17.14 -6.69
N LYS A 84 16.70 17.66 -6.49
CA LYS A 84 15.64 16.97 -5.74
C LYS A 84 14.38 16.80 -6.58
N LEU A 85 13.81 15.61 -6.52
CA LEU A 85 12.45 15.32 -6.96
C LEU A 85 11.58 15.10 -5.72
N VAL A 86 10.55 15.91 -5.56
CA VAL A 86 9.57 15.77 -4.48
C VAL A 86 8.24 15.33 -5.09
N LYS A 87 7.70 14.23 -4.57
CA LYS A 87 6.40 13.69 -4.93
C LYS A 87 5.55 13.55 -3.68
N ALA A 88 4.32 14.08 -3.73
CA ALA A 88 3.36 13.93 -2.65
C ALA A 88 2.00 13.46 -3.18
N PHE A 89 1.41 12.50 -2.48
CA PHE A 89 0.10 11.93 -2.79
C PHE A 89 -0.82 12.08 -1.59
N ARG A 90 -2.07 12.49 -1.83
CA ARG A 90 -3.15 12.40 -0.86
C ARG A 90 -3.97 11.15 -1.14
N ILE A 91 -4.16 10.33 -0.11
CA ILE A 91 -5.01 9.15 -0.16
C ILE A 91 -6.15 9.36 0.83
N THR A 92 -7.37 9.39 0.32
CA THR A 92 -8.59 9.50 1.13
C THR A 92 -9.28 8.15 1.17
N VAL A 93 -9.55 7.67 2.37
CA VAL A 93 -10.25 6.42 2.61
C VAL A 93 -11.55 6.72 3.34
N LYS A 94 -12.68 6.24 2.82
CA LYS A 94 -14.00 6.41 3.44
C LYS A 94 -14.69 5.07 3.60
N SER A 95 -15.20 4.79 4.80
CA SER A 95 -16.06 3.63 5.07
C SER A 95 -17.51 4.06 5.16
N VAL A 96 -18.43 3.26 4.58
CA VAL A 96 -19.88 3.34 4.85
C VAL A 96 -20.39 2.07 5.55
N ILE A 97 -19.47 1.29 6.14
CA ILE A 97 -19.82 0.09 6.89
C ILE A 97 -20.34 0.53 8.27
N ASP A 98 -21.43 -0.10 8.73
CA ASP A 98 -22.11 0.25 9.99
C ASP A 98 -21.38 -0.20 11.27
N GLU A 99 -20.17 -0.75 11.13
CA GLU A 99 -19.32 -1.24 12.21
C GLU A 99 -17.88 -0.76 12.00
N GLU A 100 -17.09 -0.82 13.06
CA GLU A 100 -15.66 -0.56 13.02
C GLU A 100 -14.93 -1.65 12.23
N VAL A 101 -14.11 -1.25 11.25
CA VAL A 101 -13.40 -2.18 10.37
C VAL A 101 -11.89 -1.95 10.39
N PRO A 102 -11.06 -2.98 10.69
CA PRO A 102 -9.63 -2.86 10.56
C PRO A 102 -9.24 -2.73 9.07
N LEU A 103 -8.42 -1.73 8.76
CA LEU A 103 -7.89 -1.52 7.43
C LEU A 103 -6.36 -1.50 7.45
N GLU A 104 -5.79 -2.19 6.47
CA GLU A 104 -4.40 -2.06 6.08
C GLU A 104 -4.34 -1.34 4.73
N LEU A 105 -3.71 -0.17 4.71
CA LEU A 105 -3.42 0.62 3.51
C LEU A 105 -1.95 0.42 3.16
N ILE A 106 -1.67 0.04 1.92
CA ILE A 106 -0.32 -0.22 1.44
C ILE A 106 -0.06 0.66 0.22
N ASP A 107 1.07 1.32 0.20
CA ASP A 107 1.59 1.99 -0.99
C ASP A 107 3.09 1.66 -1.14
N ARG A 108 3.77 2.31 -2.07
CA ARG A 108 5.23 2.17 -2.19
C ARG A 108 5.90 3.50 -2.46
N ILE A 109 7.11 3.63 -1.96
CA ILE A 109 8.08 4.62 -2.45
C ILE A 109 9.13 3.90 -3.30
N PRO A 110 9.76 4.57 -4.26
CA PRO A 110 10.87 3.98 -4.99
C PRO A 110 12.02 3.64 -4.05
N VAL A 111 12.70 2.53 -4.34
CA VAL A 111 14.01 2.21 -3.73
C VAL A 111 15.09 2.43 -4.78
N SER A 112 16.20 3.04 -4.37
CA SER A 112 17.33 3.23 -5.28
C SER A 112 18.14 1.94 -5.38
N SER A 113 18.59 1.63 -6.60
CA SER A 113 19.61 0.61 -6.87
C SER A 113 20.99 1.22 -7.14
N VAL A 114 21.09 2.55 -7.04
CA VAL A 114 22.27 3.36 -7.35
C VAL A 114 22.67 4.14 -6.10
N ASP A 115 23.92 3.99 -5.67
CA ASP A 115 24.43 4.53 -4.40
C ASP A 115 24.34 6.07 -4.33
N GLU A 116 24.43 6.74 -5.49
CA GLU A 116 24.38 8.20 -5.59
C GLU A 116 22.96 8.77 -5.43
N VAL A 117 21.92 7.95 -5.55
CA VAL A 117 20.52 8.38 -5.42
C VAL A 117 19.96 7.95 -4.08
N GLU A 118 19.59 8.93 -3.27
CA GLU A 118 18.98 8.73 -1.97
C GLU A 118 17.48 9.00 -2.07
N VAL A 119 16.65 8.05 -1.61
CA VAL A 119 15.19 8.20 -1.53
C VAL A 119 14.76 8.09 -0.07
N VAL A 120 14.05 9.10 0.42
CA VAL A 120 13.57 9.16 1.81
C VAL A 120 12.10 9.56 1.85
N LEU A 121 11.41 9.19 2.94
CA LEU A 121 10.11 9.78 3.26
C LEU A 121 10.28 11.29 3.50
N GLY A 122 9.33 12.06 2.98
CA GLY A 122 9.23 13.49 3.24
C GLY A 122 8.49 13.78 4.55
N ASP A 123 8.81 14.92 5.16
CA ASP A 123 8.29 15.37 6.45
C ASP A 123 6.76 15.59 6.45
N GLU A 124 6.14 15.72 5.27
CA GLU A 124 4.68 15.86 5.14
C GLU A 124 3.94 14.51 5.17
N THR A 125 4.67 13.38 5.21
CA THR A 125 4.05 12.05 5.28
C THR A 125 3.30 11.90 6.61
N ALA A 126 2.00 11.63 6.53
CA ALA A 126 1.15 11.51 7.70
C ALA A 126 -0.09 10.66 7.43
N PRO A 127 -0.62 9.90 8.41
CA PRO A 127 0.02 9.51 9.67
C PRO A 127 1.35 8.77 9.44
N ASP A 128 2.12 8.52 10.50
CA ASP A 128 3.40 7.80 10.37
C ASP A 128 3.17 6.36 9.86
N PRO A 129 3.79 5.95 8.74
CA PRO A 129 3.75 4.58 8.27
C PRO A 129 4.91 3.75 8.82
N SER A 130 4.76 2.42 8.73
CA SER A 130 5.93 1.53 8.66
C SER A 130 6.41 1.42 7.22
N VAL A 131 7.73 1.46 6.99
CA VAL A 131 8.35 1.25 5.69
C VAL A 131 9.37 0.12 5.78
N ASP A 132 9.34 -0.82 4.83
CA ASP A 132 10.34 -1.89 4.73
C ASP A 132 11.46 -1.57 3.72
N GLU A 133 12.45 -2.46 3.65
CA GLU A 133 13.64 -2.31 2.78
C GLU A 133 13.30 -2.30 1.28
N ASP A 134 12.14 -2.86 0.91
CA ASP A 134 11.63 -2.88 -0.47
C ASP A 134 10.82 -1.61 -0.80
N GLY A 135 10.76 -0.64 0.13
CA GLY A 135 10.03 0.62 -0.02
C GLY A 135 8.52 0.47 0.12
N ILE A 136 8.02 -0.63 0.69
CA ILE A 136 6.59 -0.81 0.93
C ILE A 136 6.17 -0.01 2.14
N VAL A 137 5.27 0.94 1.91
CA VAL A 137 4.71 1.83 2.94
C VAL A 137 3.40 1.26 3.43
N ARG A 138 3.22 1.15 4.75
CA ARG A 138 2.05 0.49 5.33
C ARG A 138 1.48 1.27 6.51
N TRP A 139 0.18 1.51 6.46
CA TRP A 139 -0.62 2.02 7.58
C TRP A 139 -1.62 0.97 8.02
N THR A 140 -1.75 0.80 9.33
CA THR A 140 -2.81 -0.01 9.94
C THR A 140 -3.68 0.89 10.79
N MET A 141 -4.99 0.83 10.58
CA MET A 141 -5.96 1.69 11.27
C MET A 141 -7.26 0.92 11.52
N SER A 142 -8.14 1.56 12.27
CA SER A 142 -9.53 1.14 12.41
C SER A 142 -10.43 2.24 11.88
N LEU A 143 -11.29 1.91 10.92
CA LEU A 143 -12.24 2.85 10.31
C LEU A 143 -13.59 2.72 11.00
N GLN A 144 -14.06 3.80 11.59
CA GLN A 144 -15.41 3.90 12.13
C GLN A 144 -16.44 4.11 11.01
N LYS A 145 -17.72 3.90 11.34
CA LYS A 145 -18.85 4.20 10.44
C LYS A 145 -18.78 5.65 9.96
N ASP A 146 -18.97 5.84 8.65
CA ASP A 146 -18.98 7.14 7.97
C ASP A 146 -17.72 8.00 8.14
N GLN A 147 -16.65 7.41 8.69
CA GLN A 147 -15.37 8.09 8.87
C GLN A 147 -14.63 8.18 7.54
N ALA A 148 -14.13 9.40 7.25
CA ALA A 148 -13.12 9.62 6.24
C ALA A 148 -11.76 9.80 6.94
N GLN A 149 -10.76 9.05 6.50
CA GLN A 149 -9.38 9.17 6.93
C GLN A 149 -8.52 9.61 5.75
N VAL A 150 -7.65 10.59 5.99
CA VAL A 150 -6.71 11.10 4.99
C VAL A 150 -5.30 10.64 5.35
N PHE A 151 -4.55 10.26 4.32
CA PHE A 151 -3.12 9.96 4.35
C PHE A 151 -2.42 10.87 3.35
N VAL A 152 -1.24 11.32 3.72
CA VAL A 152 -0.29 11.97 2.84
C VAL A 152 0.94 11.07 2.77
N LEU A 153 1.34 10.73 1.55
CA LEU A 153 2.60 10.06 1.29
C LEU A 153 3.50 11.01 0.51
N GLN A 154 4.55 11.50 1.14
CA GLN A 154 5.58 12.28 0.47
C GLN A 154 6.89 11.50 0.43
N TRP A 155 7.58 11.55 -0.69
CA TRP A 155 8.95 11.07 -0.78
C TRP A 155 9.81 12.03 -1.58
N ILE A 156 11.09 12.03 -1.23
CA ILE A 156 12.09 12.93 -1.79
C ILE A 156 13.23 12.07 -2.32
N ALA A 157 13.44 12.13 -3.63
CA ALA A 157 14.62 11.55 -4.26
C ALA A 157 15.66 12.65 -4.50
N THR A 158 16.90 12.40 -4.08
CA THR A 158 18.02 13.34 -4.22
C THR A 158 19.14 12.70 -5.02
N ALA A 159 19.64 13.40 -6.04
CA ALA A 159 20.76 12.96 -6.88
C ALA A 159 21.82 14.07 -7.03
N PRO A 160 23.07 13.74 -7.41
CA PRO A 160 24.07 14.72 -7.81
C PRO A 160 23.63 15.50 -9.06
N ARG A 161 24.09 16.74 -9.18
CA ARG A 161 23.83 17.57 -10.36
C ARG A 161 24.53 16.98 -11.59
N GLY A 162 23.77 16.71 -12.65
CA GLY A 162 24.23 16.02 -13.87
C GLY A 162 23.55 14.68 -14.09
N ASP A 163 23.02 14.07 -13.02
CA ASP A 163 22.31 12.79 -13.06
C ASP A 163 20.79 12.95 -13.03
N ASP A 164 20.29 14.10 -13.51
CA ASP A 164 18.86 14.44 -13.56
C ASP A 164 18.03 13.36 -14.27
N ALA A 165 18.62 12.71 -15.28
CA ALA A 165 17.98 11.62 -16.03
C ALA A 165 17.65 10.41 -15.15
N ILE A 166 18.35 10.19 -14.03
CA ILE A 166 18.06 9.09 -13.09
C ILE A 166 16.79 9.41 -12.32
N LEU A 167 16.58 10.67 -11.90
CA LEU A 167 15.37 11.08 -11.20
C LEU A 167 14.11 10.97 -12.08
N GLU A 168 14.22 11.27 -13.38
CA GLU A 168 13.11 11.10 -14.33
C GLU A 168 12.70 9.64 -14.52
N ARG A 169 13.60 8.67 -14.30
CA ARG A 169 13.28 7.23 -14.36
C ARG A 169 12.52 6.73 -13.14
N ILE A 170 12.57 7.49 -12.04
CA ILE A 170 12.00 7.15 -10.74
C ILE A 170 10.60 7.80 -10.57
N ARG A 171 10.25 8.73 -11.46
CA ARG A 171 8.98 9.46 -11.46
C ARG A 171 7.75 8.58 -11.66
#